data_AF-A0A6L4X531-F1
#
_entry.id   AF-A0A6L4X531-F1
#
_cell.length_a   1.000
_cell.length_b   1.000
_cell.length_c   1.000
_cell.angle_alpha   90.00
_cell.angle_beta   90.00
_cell.angle_gamma   90.00
#
_symmetry.space_group_name_H-M   'P 1'
#
loop_
_entity.id
_entity.type
_entity.pdbx_description
1 polymer ?
#
loop_
_entity_poly.entity_id
_entity_poly.type
_entity_poly.pdbx_seq_one_letter_code
_entity_poly.pdbx_strand_id
1 'polypeptide(L)'
;MQPEARSAYGVACSIEPDKGIRLTGTNTRGDGPDYRVDFYPANDVYKPLPAGTYTLSCHDQPAGSLVFVSMRSTSVKYWYETLTPDVASRTFTVEGDDWTYATVVGVNGGVTVDHTLHPMLESGGTAHNWQPPANNN
;
A
#
# COMPACT_ATOMS: atom_id res chain seq x y z
N MET A 1 13.83 -10.80 13.48
CA MET A 1 13.90 -11.02 12.02
C MET A 1 13.34 -9.78 11.35
N GLN A 2 14.15 -8.99 10.66
CA GLN A 2 13.67 -7.91 9.80
C GLN A 2 12.91 -8.52 8.60
N PRO A 3 11.82 -7.93 8.09
CA PRO A 3 11.15 -8.45 6.91
C PRO A 3 12.09 -8.29 5.70
N GLU A 4 12.38 -9.41 5.04
CA GLU A 4 13.31 -9.50 3.91
C GLU A 4 12.88 -8.56 2.77
N ALA A 5 13.83 -7.76 2.27
CA ALA A 5 13.65 -6.97 1.07
C ALA A 5 13.23 -7.89 -0.10
N ARG A 6 12.13 -7.54 -0.77
CA ARG A 6 11.61 -8.28 -1.93
C ARG A 6 12.01 -7.54 -3.18
N SER A 7 12.44 -8.26 -4.22
CA SER A 7 12.77 -7.65 -5.52
C SER A 7 12.04 -8.37 -6.63
N ALA A 8 11.53 -7.62 -7.61
CA ALA A 8 10.88 -8.14 -8.79
C ALA A 8 11.04 -7.15 -9.95
N TYR A 9 11.39 -7.68 -11.13
CA TYR A 9 11.50 -6.90 -12.38
C TYR A 9 12.31 -5.60 -12.25
N GLY A 10 13.46 -5.65 -11.56
CA GLY A 10 14.35 -4.49 -11.39
C GLY A 10 13.95 -3.48 -10.31
N VAL A 11 12.84 -3.71 -9.59
CA VAL A 11 12.43 -2.92 -8.43
C VAL A 11 12.63 -3.72 -7.15
N ALA A 12 13.19 -3.07 -6.13
CA ALA A 12 13.29 -3.57 -4.77
C ALA A 12 12.28 -2.86 -3.86
N CYS A 13 11.72 -3.61 -2.92
CA CYS A 13 10.77 -3.16 -1.91
C CYS A 13 11.24 -3.64 -0.53
N SER A 14 11.38 -2.71 0.41
CA SER A 14 11.73 -3.00 1.81
C SER A 14 10.86 -2.21 2.77
N ILE A 15 10.81 -2.68 4.03
CA ILE A 15 10.21 -1.94 5.13
C ILE A 15 11.32 -1.24 5.91
N GLU A 16 11.21 0.07 6.01
CA GLU A 16 12.12 0.91 6.79
C GLU A 16 11.84 0.79 8.31
N PRO A 17 12.80 1.20 9.17
CA PRO A 17 12.62 1.13 10.63
C PRO A 17 11.36 1.85 11.14
N ASP A 18 10.97 2.94 10.47
CA ASP A 18 9.77 3.73 10.76
C ASP A 18 8.47 3.11 10.23
N LYS A 19 8.54 1.94 9.56
CA LYS A 19 7.43 1.27 8.84
C LYS A 19 7.06 1.89 7.50
N GLY A 20 7.80 2.88 7.02
CA GLY A 20 7.73 3.32 5.63
C GLY A 20 8.08 2.18 4.67
N ILE A 21 7.51 2.23 3.46
CA ILE A 21 7.74 1.26 2.40
C ILE A 21 8.71 1.88 1.40
N ARG A 22 9.94 1.42 1.39
CA ARG A 22 11.00 1.90 0.50
C ARG A 22 10.93 1.17 -0.83
N LEU A 23 10.90 1.95 -1.91
CA LEU A 23 10.93 1.46 -3.28
C LEU A 23 12.17 2.03 -3.99
N THR A 24 12.97 1.15 -4.60
CA THR A 24 14.15 1.54 -5.36
C THR A 24 14.30 0.73 -6.65
N GLY A 25 14.82 1.36 -7.69
CA GLY A 25 15.15 0.71 -8.96
C GLY A 25 14.21 1.07 -10.09
N THR A 26 14.28 0.33 -11.20
CA THR A 26 13.51 0.60 -12.42
C THR A 26 12.70 -0.63 -12.77
N ASN A 27 11.39 -0.48 -12.96
CA ASN A 27 10.56 -1.57 -13.45
C ASN A 27 10.92 -1.87 -14.92
N THR A 28 11.58 -3.02 -15.13
CA THR A 28 12.11 -3.44 -16.45
C THR A 28 11.07 -4.12 -17.34
N ARG A 29 9.80 -4.16 -16.95
CA ARG A 29 8.70 -4.57 -17.84
C ARG A 29 8.40 -3.45 -18.86
N GLY A 30 7.48 -3.70 -19.79
CA GLY A 30 7.08 -2.71 -20.81
C GLY A 30 6.49 -1.45 -20.19
N ASP A 31 6.28 -0.38 -20.96
CA ASP A 31 5.86 0.90 -20.40
C ASP A 31 4.37 0.92 -20.02
N GLY A 32 4.05 1.53 -18.87
CA GLY A 32 2.68 1.84 -18.46
C GLY A 32 2.09 0.95 -17.37
N PRO A 33 0.82 1.18 -16.99
CA PRO A 33 0.18 0.56 -15.83
C PRO A 33 -0.13 -0.94 -15.99
N ASP A 34 -0.29 -1.43 -17.23
CA ASP A 34 -0.53 -2.86 -17.50
C ASP A 34 0.69 -3.74 -17.18
N TYR A 35 1.88 -3.13 -17.14
CA TYR A 35 3.16 -3.77 -16.83
C TYR A 35 3.63 -3.47 -15.41
N ARG A 36 2.72 -3.06 -14.52
CA ARG A 36 3.01 -2.81 -13.11
C ARG A 36 3.59 -4.04 -12.41
N VAL A 37 4.44 -3.78 -11.43
CA VAL A 37 4.88 -4.76 -10.42
C VAL A 37 4.29 -4.36 -9.06
N ASP A 38 3.72 -5.35 -8.36
CA ASP A 38 3.08 -5.16 -7.05
C ASP A 38 3.89 -5.82 -5.94
N PHE A 39 3.98 -5.13 -4.81
CA PHE A 39 4.59 -5.62 -3.60
C PHE A 39 3.59 -5.61 -2.45
N TYR A 40 3.51 -6.75 -1.77
CA TYR A 40 2.73 -6.94 -0.55
C TYR A 40 3.69 -6.85 0.65
N PRO A 41 4.00 -5.64 1.15
CA PRO A 41 4.86 -5.48 2.32
C PRO A 41 4.34 -6.34 3.48
N ALA A 42 5.20 -7.21 4.00
CA ALA A 42 4.82 -8.38 4.78
C ALA A 42 4.07 -8.08 6.11
N ASN A 43 4.00 -6.83 6.53
CA ASN A 43 3.45 -6.45 7.82
C ASN A 43 1.92 -6.49 7.87
N ASP A 44 1.23 -6.43 6.72
CA ASP A 44 -0.24 -6.29 6.64
C ASP A 44 -0.92 -7.36 5.78
N VAL A 45 -0.26 -8.45 5.42
CA VAL A 45 -0.84 -9.41 4.47
C VAL A 45 -2.06 -10.13 5.09
N TYR A 46 -3.25 -9.75 4.62
CA TYR A 46 -4.55 -10.32 4.99
C TYR A 46 -4.89 -10.22 6.47
N LYS A 47 -4.65 -9.04 7.07
CA LYS A 47 -5.12 -8.72 8.42
C LYS A 47 -6.65 -8.63 8.46
N PRO A 48 -7.30 -8.97 9.58
CA PRO A 48 -8.73 -8.74 9.75
C PRO A 48 -9.10 -7.27 9.53
N LEU A 49 -10.21 -7.03 8.84
CA LEU A 49 -10.80 -5.70 8.63
C LEU A 49 -12.27 -5.75 9.10
N PRO A 50 -12.56 -5.41 10.37
CA PRO A 50 -13.93 -5.41 10.88
C PRO A 50 -14.85 -4.45 10.11
N ALA A 51 -16.17 -4.62 10.25
CA ALA A 51 -17.14 -3.71 9.68
C ALA A 51 -16.89 -2.27 10.17
N GLY A 52 -16.95 -1.31 9.25
CA GLY A 52 -16.70 0.09 9.60
C GLY A 52 -16.35 0.97 8.41
N THR A 53 -16.27 2.26 8.67
CA THR A 53 -15.73 3.24 7.74
C THR A 53 -14.23 3.35 7.93
N TYR A 54 -13.48 3.40 6.83
CA TYR A 54 -12.04 3.50 6.81
C TYR A 54 -11.58 4.57 5.83
N THR A 55 -10.41 5.14 6.09
CA THR A 55 -9.73 6.08 5.19
C THR A 55 -8.33 5.59 4.91
N LEU A 56 -8.03 5.38 3.62
CA LEU A 56 -6.70 5.13 3.10
C LEU A 56 -6.06 6.47 2.73
N SER A 57 -4.86 6.77 3.21
CA SER A 57 -4.12 8.00 2.87
C SER A 57 -2.66 7.72 2.54
N CYS A 58 -2.07 8.58 1.69
CA CYS A 58 -0.65 8.63 1.40
C CYS A 58 -0.32 10.04 0.84
N HIS A 59 0.20 10.92 1.68
CA HIS A 59 0.31 12.35 1.36
C HIS A 59 1.41 12.70 0.35
N ASP A 60 2.46 11.88 0.22
CA ASP A 60 3.63 12.15 -0.61
C ASP A 60 3.88 11.07 -1.67
N GLN A 61 2.83 10.62 -2.38
CA GLN A 61 2.94 9.57 -3.40
C GLN A 61 3.54 10.10 -4.72
N PRO A 62 4.76 9.71 -5.13
CA PRO A 62 5.34 10.21 -6.38
C PRO A 62 4.64 9.61 -7.60
N ALA A 63 4.72 10.34 -8.73
CA ALA A 63 4.20 9.87 -10.00
C ALA A 63 4.76 8.49 -10.39
N GLY A 64 3.92 7.64 -10.99
CA GLY A 64 4.32 6.31 -11.44
C GLY A 64 4.35 5.23 -10.35
N SER A 65 4.13 5.61 -9.09
CA SER A 65 3.87 4.68 -8.00
C SER A 65 2.38 4.64 -7.67
N LEU A 66 1.94 3.51 -7.12
CA LEU A 66 0.56 3.24 -6.73
C LEU A 66 0.54 2.75 -5.29
N VAL A 67 -0.42 3.23 -4.52
CA VAL A 67 -0.78 2.68 -3.21
C VAL A 67 -2.20 2.17 -3.33
N PHE A 68 -2.44 0.94 -2.88
CA PHE A 68 -3.80 0.44 -2.78
C PHE A 68 -3.94 -0.55 -1.64
N VAL A 69 -5.17 -0.67 -1.14
CA VAL A 69 -5.54 -1.73 -0.21
C VAL A 69 -6.28 -2.79 -0.98
N SER A 70 -5.76 -4.01 -0.96
CA SER A 70 -6.43 -5.20 -1.47
C SER A 70 -7.24 -5.82 -0.34
N MET A 71 -8.56 -5.84 -0.50
CA MET A 71 -9.51 -6.40 0.45
C MET A 71 -10.16 -7.65 -0.14
N ARG A 72 -10.53 -8.58 0.71
CA ARG A 72 -11.29 -9.77 0.33
C ARG A 72 -12.12 -10.27 1.51
N SER A 73 -13.24 -10.91 1.22
CA SER A 73 -14.10 -11.59 2.18
C SER A 73 -14.42 -13.01 1.69
N THR A 74 -15.28 -13.73 2.41
CA THR A 74 -15.75 -15.05 1.96
C THR A 74 -16.64 -14.96 0.72
N SER A 75 -17.35 -13.84 0.55
CA SER A 75 -18.29 -13.58 -0.55
C SER A 75 -17.68 -12.74 -1.68
N VAL A 76 -16.66 -11.93 -1.39
CA VAL A 76 -15.98 -11.05 -2.35
C VAL A 76 -14.52 -11.48 -2.51
N LYS A 77 -14.18 -11.97 -3.71
CA LYS A 77 -12.84 -12.49 -4.00
C LYS A 77 -11.75 -11.41 -3.86
N TYR A 78 -11.98 -10.23 -4.44
CA TYR A 78 -11.09 -9.06 -4.32
C TYR A 78 -11.88 -7.76 -4.51
N TRP A 79 -11.61 -6.77 -3.66
CA TRP A 79 -11.97 -5.37 -3.81
C TRP A 79 -10.72 -4.53 -3.57
N TYR A 80 -10.51 -3.50 -4.37
CA TYR A 80 -9.37 -2.60 -4.25
C TYR A 80 -9.83 -1.18 -4.00
N GLU A 81 -9.18 -0.51 -3.05
CA GLU A 81 -9.21 0.95 -2.95
C GLU A 81 -7.82 1.49 -3.25
N THR A 82 -7.75 2.35 -4.26
CA THR A 82 -6.48 2.79 -4.86
C THR A 82 -6.32 4.29 -4.70
N LEU A 83 -5.13 4.70 -4.27
CA LEU A 83 -4.64 6.06 -4.36
C LEU A 83 -3.77 6.21 -5.62
N THR A 84 -4.12 7.21 -6.41
CA THR A 84 -3.29 7.73 -7.50
C THR A 84 -2.48 8.93 -6.98
N PRO A 85 -1.38 9.32 -7.65
CA PRO A 85 -0.55 10.43 -7.19
C PRO A 85 -1.29 11.77 -6.96
N ASP A 86 -2.45 11.97 -7.59
CA ASP A 86 -3.33 13.14 -7.46
C ASP A 86 -4.40 12.99 -6.37
N VAL A 87 -4.53 11.81 -5.77
CA VAL A 87 -5.53 11.50 -4.73
C VAL A 87 -4.81 11.12 -3.44
N ALA A 88 -4.66 12.09 -2.54
CA ALA A 88 -3.94 11.90 -1.28
C ALA A 88 -4.67 10.98 -0.27
N SER A 89 -5.99 10.82 -0.40
CA SER A 89 -6.78 9.96 0.47
C SER A 89 -8.09 9.49 -0.16
N ARG A 90 -8.61 8.35 0.32
CA ARG A 90 -9.92 7.81 -0.05
C ARG A 90 -10.61 7.17 1.14
N THR A 91 -11.89 7.50 1.35
CA THR A 91 -12.74 6.91 2.39
C THR A 91 -13.71 5.89 1.79
N PHE A 92 -13.90 4.76 2.46
CA PHE A 92 -14.79 3.67 2.05
C PHE A 92 -15.41 2.99 3.28
N THR A 93 -16.46 2.20 3.05
CA THR A 93 -17.16 1.46 4.11
C THR A 93 -17.10 -0.04 3.81
N VAL A 94 -16.75 -0.82 4.83
CA VAL A 94 -16.76 -2.27 4.81
C VAL A 94 -17.97 -2.77 5.59
N GLU A 95 -18.75 -3.63 4.96
CA GLU A 95 -19.91 -4.27 5.56
C GLU A 95 -19.59 -5.72 5.93
N GLY A 96 -19.82 -6.10 7.18
CA GLY A 96 -19.49 -7.42 7.72
C GLY A 96 -18.07 -7.54 8.27
N ASP A 97 -17.84 -8.59 9.06
CA ASP A 97 -16.60 -8.79 9.83
C ASP A 97 -15.69 -9.90 9.27
N ASP A 98 -16.03 -10.46 8.11
CA ASP A 98 -15.25 -11.53 7.45
C ASP A 98 -14.20 -11.00 6.46
N TRP A 99 -13.99 -9.68 6.44
CA TRP A 99 -13.03 -9.05 5.55
C TRP A 99 -11.60 -9.17 6.07
N THR A 100 -10.69 -9.30 5.12
CA THR A 100 -9.25 -9.19 5.33
C THR A 100 -8.68 -8.19 4.34
N TYR A 101 -7.59 -7.52 4.72
CA TYR A 101 -6.93 -6.54 3.87
C TYR A 101 -5.42 -6.74 3.81
N ALA A 102 -4.83 -6.24 2.74
CA ALA A 102 -3.39 -6.04 2.62
C ALA A 102 -3.11 -4.69 1.98
N THR A 103 -2.18 -3.94 2.58
CA THR A 103 -1.59 -2.76 1.95
C THR A 103 -0.65 -3.24 0.84
N VAL A 104 -0.79 -2.66 -0.35
CA VAL A 104 -0.02 -3.00 -1.55
C VAL A 104 0.56 -1.72 -2.13
N VAL A 105 1.80 -1.79 -2.57
CA VAL A 105 2.43 -0.73 -3.35
C VAL A 105 2.80 -1.26 -4.73
N GLY A 106 2.66 -0.42 -5.74
CA GLY A 106 2.93 -0.78 -7.12
C GLY A 106 3.81 0.23 -7.82
N VAL A 107 4.59 -0.23 -8.80
CA VAL A 107 5.41 0.62 -9.67
C VAL A 107 5.06 0.30 -11.12
N ASN A 108 4.61 1.31 -11.88
CA ASN A 108 4.26 1.14 -13.28
C ASN A 108 5.49 0.72 -14.10
N GLY A 109 5.26 0.03 -15.22
CA GLY A 109 6.35 -0.40 -16.10
C GLY A 109 7.08 0.79 -16.72
N GLY A 110 8.41 0.67 -16.87
CA GLY A 110 9.29 1.75 -17.33
C GLY A 110 9.59 2.83 -16.28
N VAL A 111 8.96 2.80 -15.11
CA VAL A 111 9.17 3.83 -14.06
C VAL A 111 10.39 3.50 -13.20
N THR A 112 11.25 4.51 -13.01
CA THR A 112 12.30 4.51 -12.00
C THR A 112 11.78 5.14 -10.70
N VAL A 113 12.02 4.46 -9.59
CA VAL A 113 11.62 4.89 -8.25
C VAL A 113 12.81 4.93 -7.32
N ASP A 114 12.83 5.93 -6.47
CA ASP A 114 13.78 6.08 -5.37
C ASP A 114 13.12 6.93 -4.27
N HIS A 115 12.16 6.34 -3.56
CA HIS A 115 11.44 7.05 -2.49
C HIS A 115 10.88 6.08 -1.45
N THR A 116 10.35 6.64 -0.36
CA THR A 116 9.65 5.90 0.69
C THR A 116 8.19 6.37 0.71
N LEU A 117 7.27 5.42 0.76
CA LEU A 117 5.84 5.67 0.89
C LEU A 117 5.39 5.39 2.32
N HIS A 118 4.42 6.17 2.78
CA HIS A 118 3.86 6.05 4.12
C HIS A 118 2.34 5.88 4.05
N PRO A 119 1.84 4.79 3.46
CA PRO A 119 0.41 4.55 3.39
C PRO A 119 -0.15 4.29 4.78
N MET A 120 -1.33 4.85 5.05
CA MET A 120 -2.06 4.61 6.28
C MET A 120 -3.47 4.18 5.98
N LEU A 121 -3.92 3.12 6.64
CA LEU A 121 -5.31 2.73 6.69
C LEU A 121 -5.83 2.98 8.11
N GLU A 122 -6.72 3.94 8.25
CA GLU A 122 -7.25 4.38 9.54
C GLU A 122 -8.76 4.12 9.61
N SER A 123 -9.27 3.84 10.80
CA SER A 123 -10.73 3.80 11.03
C SER A 123 -11.31 5.22 11.08
N GLY A 124 -12.51 5.37 10.57
CA GLY A 124 -13.19 6.65 10.42
C GLY A 124 -12.98 7.32 9.06
N GLY A 125 -13.55 8.52 8.93
CA GLY A 125 -13.56 9.31 7.68
C GLY A 125 -12.49 10.39 7.60
N THR A 126 -11.47 10.34 8.45
CA THR A 126 -10.44 11.38 8.54
C THR A 126 -9.08 10.77 8.28
N ALA A 127 -8.40 11.28 7.26
CA ALA A 127 -6.99 11.01 7.03
C ALA A 127 -6.15 11.89 7.97
N HIS A 128 -5.23 11.28 8.71
CA HIS A 128 -4.22 12.01 9.44
C HIS A 128 -2.91 12.06 8.64
N ASN A 129 -2.04 13.01 8.99
CA ASN A 129 -0.66 12.98 8.52
C ASN A 129 0.05 11.77 9.12
N TRP A 130 0.96 11.17 8.36
CA TRP A 130 1.73 10.06 8.86
C TRP A 130 2.55 10.42 10.10
N GLN A 131 2.52 9.54 11.09
CA GLN A 131 3.34 9.60 12.29
C GLN A 131 4.07 8.27 12.44
N PRO A 132 5.36 8.26 12.81
CA PRO A 132 6.07 7.02 13.11
C PRO A 132 5.35 6.30 14.26
N PRO A 133 5.25 4.96 14.22
CA PRO A 133 4.68 4.22 15.34
C PRO A 133 5.40 4.59 16.63
N ALA A 134 4.65 4.89 17.69
CA ALA A 134 5.26 5.18 18.98
C ALA A 134 6.17 4.01 19.38
N ASN A 135 7.42 4.34 19.72
CA ASN A 135 8.40 3.39 20.22
C ASN A 135 7.92 2.91 21.60
N ASN A 136 7.09 1.87 21.63
CA ASN A 136 6.77 1.19 22.88
C ASN A 136 8.00 0.35 23.26
N ASN A 137 8.88 0.93 24.06
CA ASN A 137 10.04 0.27 24.66
C ASN A 137 9.61 -0.66 25.80
#